data_AF-A0A9X3LRW1-F1
#
_entry.id   AF-A0A9X3LRW1-F1
#
_cell.length_a   1.000
_cell.length_b   1.000
_cell.length_c   1.000
_cell.angle_alpha   90.00
_cell.angle_beta   90.00
_cell.angle_gamma   90.00
#
_symmetry.space_group_name_H-M   'P 1'
#
loop_
_entity.id
_entity.type
_entity.pdbx_description
1 polymer ?
#
loop_
_entity_poly.entity_id
_entity_poly.type
_entity_poly.pdbx_seq_one_letter_code
_entity_poly.pdbx_strand_id
1 'polypeptide(L)' 'MVAEIQNKSNRLAAYRYYRQETATLDFEQLVFSPYLCVALLDKGTVDVGGNVTFQFRDGSTQVVAIKPSKGA' A
#
# COMPACT_ATOMS: atom_id res chain seq x y z
N MET A 1 10.66 -5.59 33.18
CA MET A 1 9.48 -6.49 33.17
C MET A 1 8.15 -5.73 33.00
N VAL A 2 7.71 -4.87 33.94
CA VAL A 2 6.42 -4.13 33.81
C VAL A 2 6.39 -3.19 32.59
N ALA A 3 7.48 -2.47 32.32
CA ALA A 3 7.58 -1.56 31.17
C ALA A 3 7.50 -2.27 29.81
N GLU A 4 8.03 -3.50 29.70
CA GLU A 4 7.93 -4.31 28.48
C GLU A 4 6.51 -4.85 28.25
N ILE A 5 5.83 -5.26 29.33
CA ILE A 5 4.43 -5.68 29.28
C ILE A 5 3.56 -4.51 28.83
N GLN A 6 3.79 -3.32 29.38
CA GLN A 6 3.06 -2.11 28.98
C GLN A 6 3.31 -1.74 27.53
N ASN A 7 4.57 -1.82 27.06
CA ASN A 7 4.92 -1.53 25.67
C ASN A 7 4.23 -2.50 24.70
N LYS A 8 4.23 -3.80 25.00
CA LYS A 8 3.52 -4.82 24.21
C LYS A 8 2.01 -4.58 24.19
N SER A 9 1.42 -4.23 25.33
CA SER A 9 0.00 -3.89 25.42
C SER A 9 -0.35 -2.67 24.55
N ASN A 10 0.45 -1.60 24.66
CA ASN A 10 0.26 -0.38 23.88
C ASN A 10 0.39 -0.63 22.37
N ARG A 11 1.36 -1.45 21.95
CA ARG A 11 1.52 -1.84 20.54
C ARG A 11 0.32 -2.63 20.02
N LEU A 12 -0.21 -3.56 20.81
CA LEU A 12 -1.37 -4.34 20.44
C LEU A 12 -2.64 -3.49 20.35
N ALA A 13 -2.82 -2.54 21.28
CA ALA A 13 -3.91 -1.59 21.25
C ALA A 13 -3.84 -0.68 20.00
N ALA A 14 -2.66 -0.15 19.68
CA ALA A 14 -2.44 0.64 18.47
C ALA A 14 -2.74 -0.16 17.20
N TYR A 15 -2.27 -1.42 17.11
CA TYR A 15 -2.58 -2.29 15.98
C TYR A 15 -4.09 -2.50 15.80
N ARG A 16 -4.82 -2.76 16.89
CA ARG A 16 -6.28 -2.95 16.85
C ARG A 16 -7.00 -1.69 16.39
N TYR A 17 -6.58 -0.52 16.90
CA TYR A 17 -7.14 0.77 16.53
C TYR A 17 -6.96 1.05 15.04
N TYR A 18 -5.73 1.00 14.53
CA TYR A 18 -5.48 1.27 13.11
C TYR A 18 -6.14 0.24 12.19
N ARG A 19 -6.24 -1.03 12.60
CA ARG A 19 -6.96 -2.06 11.83
C ARG A 19 -8.45 -1.72 11.68
N GLN A 20 -9.10 -1.23 12.76
CA GLN A 20 -10.50 -0.81 12.72
C GLN A 20 -10.67 0.44 11.86
N GLU A 21 -9.81 1.45 12.06
CA GLU A 21 -9.84 2.68 11.27
C GLU A 21 -9.65 2.39 9.77
N THR A 22 -8.77 1.44 9.42
CA THR A 22 -8.56 1.04 8.02
C THR A 22 -9.71 0.26 7.42
N ALA A 23 -10.54 -0.41 8.25
CA ALA A 23 -11.71 -1.13 7.77
C ALA A 23 -12.89 -0.19 7.46
N THR A 24 -12.86 1.04 8.00
CA THR A 24 -13.85 2.09 7.74
C THR A 24 -13.37 3.10 6.70
N LEU A 25 -12.18 2.93 6.13
CA LEU A 25 -11.69 3.76 5.04
C LEU A 25 -12.56 3.52 3.81
N ASP A 26 -13.24 4.58 3.37
CA ASP A 26 -13.86 4.62 2.06
C ASP A 26 -12.77 4.70 1.00
N PHE A 27 -12.56 3.60 0.27
CA PHE A 27 -11.56 3.51 -0.78
C PHE A 27 -11.82 4.48 -1.93
N GLU A 28 -13.05 5.02 -2.07
CA GLU A 28 -13.37 6.03 -3.09
C GLU A 28 -12.78 7.42 -2.76
N GLN A 29 -12.40 7.68 -1.51
CA GLN A 29 -11.85 8.98 -1.06
C GLN A 29 -10.40 8.90 -0.59
N LEU A 30 -9.72 7.77 -0.78
CA LEU A 30 -8.31 7.65 -0.42
C LEU A 30 -7.45 8.56 -1.30
N VAL A 31 -6.94 9.64 -0.70
CA VAL A 31 -5.87 10.43 -1.31
C VAL A 31 -4.62 9.55 -1.31
N PHE A 32 -4.19 9.14 -2.50
CA PHE A 32 -2.95 8.39 -2.70
C PHE A 32 -1.77 9.17 -2.14
N SER A 33 -1.35 8.84 -0.92
CA SER A 33 -0.05 9.27 -0.40
C SER A 33 1.03 8.36 -0.99
N PRO A 34 2.26 8.84 -1.21
CA PRO A 34 3.37 8.01 -1.68
C PRO A 34 3.58 6.75 -0.83
N TYR A 35 3.25 6.82 0.46
CA TYR A 35 3.38 5.72 1.41
C TYR A 35 2.31 4.63 1.22
N LEU A 36 1.13 4.97 0.71
CA LEU A 36 0.08 3.99 0.43
C LEU A 36 0.51 3.05 -0.70
N CYS A 37 1.12 3.57 -1.77
CA CYS A 37 1.66 2.73 -2.85
C CYS A 37 2.69 1.72 -2.32
N VAL A 38 3.56 2.14 -1.39
CA VAL A 38 4.55 1.26 -0.76
C VAL A 38 3.91 0.22 0.16
N ALA A 39 2.78 0.56 0.80
CA ALA A 39 2.05 -0.36 1.66
C ALA A 39 1.27 -1.44 0.89
N LEU A 40 0.77 -1.10 -0.30
CA LEU A 40 -0.07 -1.99 -1.12
C LEU A 40 0.73 -2.85 -2.11
N LEU A 41 1.83 -2.31 -2.64
CA LEU A 41 2.65 -3.00 -3.64
C LEU A 41 3.67 -3.93 -2.98
N ASP A 42 3.85 -5.09 -3.59
CA ASP A 42 5.01 -5.95 -3.39
C ASP A 42 6.17 -5.46 -4.28
N LYS A 43 5.90 -5.27 -5.58
CA LYS A 43 6.86 -4.72 -6.54
C LYS A 43 6.19 -4.17 -7.79
N GLY A 44 6.93 -3.35 -8.53
CA GLY A 44 6.62 -2.94 -9.89
C GLY A 44 7.75 -3.33 -10.84
N THR A 45 7.44 -3.87 -12.02
CA THR A 45 8.42 -4.20 -13.06
C THR A 45 8.04 -3.55 -14.38
N VAL A 46 9.03 -3.13 -15.16
CA VAL A 46 8.84 -2.53 -16.49
C VAL A 46 9.39 -3.46 -17.56
N ASP A 47 8.62 -3.72 -18.61
CA ASP A 47 9.07 -4.49 -19.78
C ASP A 47 9.58 -3.61 -20.93
N VAL A 48 10.20 -4.24 -21.94
CA VAL A 48 10.74 -3.55 -23.13
C VAL A 48 9.63 -2.89 -23.96
N GLY A 49 8.39 -3.38 -23.87
CA GLY A 49 7.21 -2.82 -24.54
C GLY A 49 6.62 -1.61 -23.83
N GLY A 50 7.20 -1.18 -22.71
CA GLY A 50 6.72 -0.05 -21.92
C GLY A 50 5.50 -0.38 -21.06
N ASN A 51 5.22 -1.65 -20.79
CA ASN A 51 4.21 -2.01 -19.79
C ASN A 51 4.82 -2.02 -18.40
N VAL A 52 4.09 -1.45 -17.44
CA VAL A 52 4.36 -1.61 -16.02
C VAL A 52 3.43 -2.67 -15.45
N THR A 53 4.01 -3.67 -14.82
CA THR A 53 3.27 -4.66 -14.05
C THR A 53 3.42 -4.35 -12.57
N PHE A 54 2.30 -4.06 -11.92
CA PHE A 54 2.19 -3.90 -10.46
C PHE A 54 1.75 -5.21 -9.84
N GLN A 55 2.56 -5.73 -8.92
CA GLN A 55 2.20 -6.87 -8.09
C GLN A 55 1.85 -6.36 -6.69
N PHE A 56 0.65 -6.69 -6.23
CA PHE A 56 0.15 -6.28 -4.92
C PHE A 56 0.42 -7.36 -3.88
N ARG A 57 0.53 -6.95 -2.61
CA ARG A 57 0.79 -7.87 -1.50
C ARG A 57 -0.34 -8.85 -1.22
N ASP A 58 -1.54 -8.57 -1.72
CA ASP A 58 -2.69 -9.49 -1.69
C ASP A 58 -2.61 -10.58 -2.77
N GLY A 59 -1.56 -10.56 -3.61
CA GLY A 59 -1.34 -11.49 -4.71
C GLY A 59 -1.98 -11.08 -6.03
N SER A 60 -2.78 -10.01 -6.06
CA SER A 60 -3.34 -9.49 -7.30
C SER A 60 -2.28 -8.80 -8.17
N THR A 61 -2.60 -8.64 -9.46
CA THR A 61 -1.68 -8.04 -10.44
C THR A 61 -2.43 -7.10 -11.37
N GLN A 62 -1.83 -5.95 -11.69
CA GLN A 62 -2.35 -5.00 -12.66
C GLN A 62 -1.27 -4.60 -13.66
N VAL A 63 -1.62 -4.58 -14.95
CA VAL A 63 -0.72 -4.17 -16.03
C VAL A 63 -1.20 -2.85 -16.63
N VAL A 64 -0.29 -1.88 -16.74
CA VAL A 64 -0.56 -0.56 -17.30
C VAL A 64 0.44 -0.26 -18.40
N ALA A 65 -0.04 0.05 -19.60
CA ALA A 65 0.81 0.50 -20.69
C ALA A 65 1.21 1.97 -20.47
N ILE A 66 2.51 2.26 -20.43
CA ILE A 66 2.99 3.65 -20.48
C ILE A 66 2.81 4.13 -21.90
N LYS A 67 1.80 4.98 -22.13
CA LYS A 67 1.71 5.69 -23.40
C LYS A 67 2.89 6.67 -23.49
N PRO A 68 3.67 6.67 -24.57
CA PRO A 68 4.66 7.72 -24.78
C PRO A 68 3.94 9.07 -24.76
N SER A 69 4.44 10.01 -23.96
CA SER A 69 3.93 11.39 -23.99
C SER A 69 4.17 11.93 -25.39
N LYS A 70 3.11 12.43 -26.06
CA LYS A 70 3.31 13.26 -27.25
C LYS A 70 4.13 14.48 -26.79
N GLY A 71 5.39 14.55 -27.21
CA GLY A 71 6.30 15.62 -26.84
C GLY A 71 5.68 16.99 -27.10
N ALA A 72 5.83 17.88 -26.12
CA ALA A 72 5.64 19.31 -26.29
C ALA A 72 6.93 19.92 -26.83
#